data_AF-A0A4W3JZF1-F1
#
_entry.id   AF-A0A4W3JZF1-F1
#
_cell.length_a   1.000
_cell.length_b   1.000
_cell.length_c   1.000
_cell.angle_alpha   90.00
_cell.angle_beta   90.00
_cell.angle_gamma   90.00
#
_symmetry.space_group_name_H-M   'P 1'
#
loop_
_entity.id
_entity.type
_entity.pdbx_description
1 polymer ?
#
loop_
_entity_poly.entity_id
_entity_poly.type
_entity_poly.pdbx_seq_one_letter_code
_entity_poly.pdbx_strand_id
1 'polypeptide(L)'
;MKILKFLSARALVSDAQIAQRSLVHVAQNLYPLFFKPSYFLEQPTVLHDLVESWPSAEFGIAKLLGKTTDCEDDLSDRTRRACL
;
A
#
# COMPACT_ATOMS: atom_id res chain seq x y z
N MET A 1 5.33 -16.33 -5.14
CA MET A 1 4.06 -16.35 -5.93
C MET A 1 3.31 -15.07 -5.62
N LYS A 2 2.75 -14.37 -6.61
CA LYS A 2 1.94 -13.15 -6.34
C LYS A 2 0.58 -13.61 -5.78
N ILE A 3 0.28 -13.27 -4.53
CA ILE A 3 -0.99 -13.63 -3.90
C ILE A 3 -2.11 -12.81 -4.54
N LEU A 4 -3.26 -13.44 -4.82
CA LEU A 4 -4.44 -12.80 -5.42
C LEU A 4 -4.78 -11.47 -4.73
N LYS A 5 -4.66 -11.41 -3.40
CA LYS A 5 -4.84 -10.20 -2.59
C LYS A 5 -3.99 -9.02 -3.07
N PHE A 6 -2.70 -9.24 -3.34
CA PHE A 6 -1.80 -8.19 -3.83
C PHE A 6 -2.15 -7.76 -5.26
N LEU A 7 -2.52 -8.71 -6.13
CA LEU A 7 -2.94 -8.38 -7.50
C LEU A 7 -4.23 -7.57 -7.51
N SER A 8 -5.21 -7.93 -6.69
CA SER A 8 -6.46 -7.20 -6.52
C SER A 8 -6.23 -5.81 -5.93
N ALA A 9 -5.39 -5.70 -4.89
CA ALA A 9 -5.04 -4.40 -4.30
C ALA A 9 -4.33 -3.50 -5.32
N ARG A 10 -3.40 -4.05 -6.10
CA ARG A 10 -2.71 -3.32 -7.17
C ARG A 10 -3.66 -2.87 -8.29
N ALA A 11 -4.61 -3.72 -8.68
CA ALA A 11 -5.61 -3.36 -9.68
C ALA A 11 -6.51 -2.23 -9.17
N LEU A 12 -6.95 -2.28 -7.91
CA LEU A 12 -7.78 -1.23 -7.32
C LEU A 12 -7.03 0.11 -7.25
N VAL A 13 -5.78 0.08 -6.81
CA VAL A 13 -4.93 1.27 -6.65
C VAL A 13 -4.47 1.86 -7.99
N SER A 14 -4.56 1.11 -9.08
CA SER A 14 -4.21 1.63 -10.42
C SER A 14 -5.12 2.78 -10.87
N ASP A 15 -6.34 2.87 -10.33
CA ASP A 15 -7.24 3.99 -10.49
C ASP A 15 -7.41 4.70 -9.14
N ALA A 16 -6.83 5.90 -9.02
CA ALA A 16 -6.84 6.65 -7.77
C ALA A 16 -8.27 7.01 -7.31
N GLN A 17 -9.19 7.34 -8.23
CA GLN A 17 -10.54 7.74 -7.85
C GLN A 17 -11.35 6.57 -7.32
N ILE A 18 -11.21 5.39 -7.94
CA ILE A 18 -11.85 4.17 -7.47
C ILE A 18 -11.25 3.76 -6.12
N ALA A 19 -9.92 3.79 -5.99
CA ALA A 19 -9.24 3.45 -4.75
C ALA A 19 -9.71 4.30 -3.57
N GLN A 20 -9.81 5.62 -3.73
CA GLN A 20 -10.30 6.54 -2.69
C GLN A 20 -11.73 6.22 -2.25
N ARG A 21 -12.65 6.01 -3.20
CA ARG A 21 -14.04 5.66 -2.88
C ARG A 21 -14.16 4.30 -2.19
N SER A 22 -13.32 3.34 -2.60
CA SER A 22 -13.31 2.01 -2.02
C SER A 22 -12.67 2.00 -0.62
N LEU A 23 -11.63 2.78 -0.37
CA LEU A 23 -10.90 2.82 0.90
C LEU A 23 -11.79 3.13 2.11
N VAL A 24 -12.80 3.99 1.92
CA VAL A 24 -13.81 4.32 2.95
C VAL A 24 -14.59 3.08 3.42
N HIS A 25 -14.73 2.07 2.56
CA HIS A 25 -15.52 0.85 2.81
C HIS A 25 -14.65 -0.38 3.11
N VAL A 26 -13.33 -0.22 3.12
CA VAL A 26 -12.37 -1.31 3.30
C VAL A 26 -12.17 -1.60 4.79
N ALA A 27 -12.14 -2.88 5.16
CA ALA A 27 -11.83 -3.28 6.51
C ALA A 27 -10.39 -2.89 6.91
N GLN A 28 -10.23 -2.44 8.15
CA GLN A 28 -8.98 -1.89 8.70
C GLN A 28 -7.76 -2.84 8.53
N ASN A 29 -7.99 -4.14 8.57
CA ASN A 29 -6.96 -5.16 8.39
C ASN A 29 -6.39 -5.24 6.95
N LEU A 30 -7.04 -4.61 5.97
CA LEU A 30 -6.60 -4.60 4.58
C LEU A 30 -5.79 -3.35 4.20
N TYR A 31 -5.77 -2.31 5.05
CA TYR A 31 -5.01 -1.08 4.80
C TYR A 31 -3.51 -1.33 4.50
N PRO A 32 -2.81 -2.20 5.25
CA PRO A 32 -1.43 -2.60 4.93
C PRO A 32 -1.26 -3.21 3.53
N LEU A 33 -2.27 -3.90 3.01
CA LEU A 33 -2.22 -4.52 1.68
C LEU A 33 -2.34 -3.48 0.56
N PHE A 34 -2.95 -2.33 0.80
CA PHE A 34 -3.06 -1.23 -0.16
C PHE A 34 -1.86 -0.29 -0.12
N PHE A 35 -1.17 -0.16 1.02
CA PHE A 35 0.00 0.71 1.15
C PHE A 35 1.11 0.35 0.16
N LYS A 36 1.51 -0.93 0.13
CA LYS A 36 2.60 -1.42 -0.72
C LYS A 36 2.35 -1.22 -2.23
N PRO A 37 1.19 -1.58 -2.81
CA PRO A 37 0.89 -1.31 -4.21
C PRO A 37 0.72 0.18 -4.51
N SER A 38 0.22 1.00 -3.58
CA SER A 38 0.12 2.46 -3.75
C SER A 38 1.50 3.11 -3.81
N TYR A 39 2.41 2.63 -2.98
CA TYR A 39 3.82 3.02 -3.04
C TYR A 39 4.51 2.52 -4.31
N PHE A 40 4.23 1.29 -4.74
CA PHE A 40 4.82 0.71 -5.95
C PHE A 40 4.37 1.41 -7.24
N LEU A 41 3.10 1.83 -7.30
CA LEU A 41 2.50 2.52 -8.45
C LEU A 41 2.66 4.04 -8.38
N GLU A 42 3.38 4.57 -7.38
CA GLU A 42 3.59 6.01 -7.20
C GLU A 42 2.27 6.80 -7.19
N GLN A 43 1.29 6.32 -6.40
CA GLN A 43 -0.04 6.93 -6.24
C GLN A 43 -0.09 7.78 -4.96
N PRO A 44 0.36 9.05 -4.97
CA PRO A 44 0.51 9.86 -3.76
C PRO A 44 -0.84 10.18 -3.10
N THR A 45 -1.90 10.39 -3.88
CA THR A 45 -3.23 10.73 -3.34
C THR A 45 -3.82 9.55 -2.56
N VAL A 46 -3.67 8.34 -3.09
CA VAL A 46 -4.13 7.11 -2.41
C VAL A 46 -3.30 6.84 -1.16
N LEU A 47 -1.98 7.08 -1.22
CA LEU A 47 -1.10 6.97 -0.05
C LEU A 47 -1.48 7.97 1.04
N HIS A 48 -1.74 9.22 0.67
CA HIS A 48 -2.14 10.26 1.61
C HIS A 48 -3.41 9.85 2.34
N ASP A 49 -4.46 9.50 1.59
CA ASP A 49 -5.75 9.13 2.18
C ASP A 49 -5.65 7.88 3.05
N LEU A 50 -4.83 6.90 2.64
CA LEU A 50 -4.59 5.68 3.41
C LEU A 50 -3.87 5.96 4.74
N VAL A 51 -2.90 6.88 4.74
CA VAL A 51 -2.17 7.29 5.95
C VAL A 51 -3.06 8.14 6.85
N GLU A 52 -3.87 9.03 6.29
CA GLU A 52 -4.81 9.87 7.04
C GLU A 52 -5.90 9.04 7.72
N SER A 53 -6.46 8.06 7.01
CA SER A 53 -7.49 7.16 7.55
C SER A 53 -6.92 5.93 8.27
N TRP A 54 -5.61 5.91 8.55
CA TRP A 54 -4.94 4.74 9.09
C TRP A 54 -5.43 4.40 10.52
N PRO A 55 -5.99 3.20 10.74
CA PRO A 55 -6.69 2.87 11.98
C PRO A 55 -5.79 2.38 13.12
N SER A 56 -4.51 2.06 12.86
CA SER A 56 -3.61 1.42 13.83
C SER A 56 -2.55 2.36 14.39
N ALA A 57 -2.24 2.22 15.68
CA ALA A 57 -1.23 3.03 16.38
C ALA A 57 0.22 2.76 15.93
N GLU A 58 0.51 1.57 15.37
CA GLU A 58 1.83 1.26 14.84
C GLU A 58 1.87 1.40 13.32
N PHE A 59 2.58 2.42 12.84
CA PHE A 59 2.87 2.66 11.43
C PHE A 59 4.35 2.37 11.15
N GLY A 60 4.68 1.10 10.89
CA GLY A 60 6.04 0.68 10.57
C GLY A 60 6.30 0.68 9.05
N ILE A 61 6.75 1.79 8.47
CA ILE A 61 7.03 1.91 7.01
C ILE A 61 7.95 0.79 6.52
N ALA A 62 9.04 0.51 7.24
CA ALA A 62 9.97 -0.56 6.89
C ALA A 62 9.31 -1.95 6.90
N LYS A 63 8.36 -2.19 7.81
CA LYS A 63 7.61 -3.45 7.90
C LYS A 63 6.56 -3.56 6.79
N LEU A 64 5.99 -2.44 6.35
CA LEU A 64 5.00 -2.37 5.27
C LEU A 64 5.64 -2.50 3.88
N LEU A 65 6.84 -1.94 3.69
CA LEU A 65 7.58 -1.99 2.42
C LEU A 65 8.49 -3.21 2.28
N GLY A 66 8.85 -3.84 3.41
CA GLY A 66 9.63 -5.07 3.44
C GLY A 66 8.96 -6.25 2.75
N LYS A 67 9.64 -7.39 2.73
CA LYS A 67 9.07 -8.63 2.19
C LYS A 67 7.82 -9.01 2.96
N THR A 68 6.71 -9.18 2.25
CA THR A 68 5.45 -9.67 2.81
C THR A 68 5.09 -10.98 2.13
N THR A 69 4.34 -11.83 2.81
CA THR A 69 3.80 -13.07 2.23
C THR A 69 3.09 -12.83 0.90
N ASP A 70 2.47 -11.67 0.74
CA ASP A 70 1.71 -11.28 -0.44
C ASP A 70 2.57 -10.68 -1.57
N CYS A 71 3.77 -10.19 -1.24
CA CYS A 71 4.68 -9.56 -2.20
C CYS A 71 6.15 -9.75 -1.77
N GLU A 72 6.85 -10.61 -2.52
CA GLU A 72 8.28 -10.95 -2.36
C GLU A 72 9.23 -9.78 -2.67
N ASP A 73 8.74 -8.76 -3.38
CA ASP A 73 9.52 -7.56 -3.70
C ASP A 73 9.76 -6.73 -2.43
N ASP A 74 11.02 -6.51 -2.09
CA ASP A 74 11.41 -5.61 -1.01
C ASP A 74 11.51 -4.18 -1.55
N LEU A 75 10.57 -3.33 -1.15
CA LEU A 75 10.53 -1.93 -1.56
C LEU A 75 11.23 -1.00 -0.56
N SER A 76 11.75 -1.54 0.55
CA SER A 76 12.51 -0.78 1.56
C SER A 76 13.82 -0.20 1.00
N ASP A 77 14.35 -0.81 -0.06
CA ASP A 77 15.55 -0.30 -0.74
C ASP A 77 15.22 0.91 -1.66
N ARG A 78 13.97 1.02 -2.15
CA ARG A 78 13.54 2.17 -2.98
C ARG A 78 13.43 3.45 -2.17
N THR A 79 13.03 3.40 -0.91
CA THR A 79 13.09 4.56 0.00
C THR A 79 14.51 5.15 0.10
N ARG A 80 15.54 4.34 -0.12
CA ARG A 80 16.95 4.80 -0.10
C ARG A 80 17.37 5.57 -1.35
N ARG A 81 16.69 5.34 -2.49
CA ARG A 81 17.00 5.99 -3.78
C ARG A 81 16.26 7.29 -4.02
N ALA A 82 15.07 7.47 -3.43
CA ALA A 82 14.31 8.71 -3.55
C ALA A 82 14.81 9.83 -2.60
N CYS A 83 15.66 9.48 -1.63
CA CYS A 83 16.23 10.41 -0.64
C CYS A 83 17.74 10.71 -0.84
N LEU A 84 18.31 10.32 -1.99
CA LEU A 84 19.68 10.68 -2.44
C LEU A 84 19.58 11.58 -3.66
#